data_AF-A0AB34DRP4-F1
#
_entry.id   AF-A0AB34DRP4-F1
#
_cell.length_a   1.000
_cell.length_b   1.000
_cell.length_c   1.000
_cell.angle_alpha   90.00
_cell.angle_beta   90.00
_cell.angle_gamma   90.00
#
_symmetry.space_group_name_H-M   'P 1'
#
loop_
_entity.id
_entity.type
_entity.pdbx_description
1 polymer ?
#
loop_
_entity_poly.entity_id
_entity_poly.type
_entity_poly.pdbx_seq_one_letter_code
_entity_poly.pdbx_strand_id
1 'polypeptide(L)'
;MTPMTFARSETFRSIGQILAADVLPVLYRAQKLPLRLSCLGVASYGASDDENSFDRMIALGECPSPEEAIQAAALRLSRGDICTGPDSFPCFQPRIMLIQDHDHRLVLAGEIRAGIILWQQPVSSYAEARRIVTEASRLRGMAFRAVASTEARALRYRAAALEARLVDPFWRETSADLLRLPQAA
;
A
#
# COMPACT_ATOMS: atom_id res chain seq x y z
N MET A 1 -45.22 42.22 -22.34
CA MET A 1 -43.80 42.06 -22.72
C MET A 1 -43.14 41.16 -21.69
N THR A 2 -43.10 39.86 -21.98
CA THR A 2 -42.40 38.83 -21.19
C THR A 2 -40.92 38.85 -21.57
N PRO A 3 -39.98 38.97 -20.64
CA PRO A 3 -38.56 38.92 -20.98
C PRO A 3 -38.17 37.46 -21.28
N MET A 4 -37.65 37.20 -22.47
CA MET A 4 -36.99 35.94 -22.79
C MET A 4 -35.66 35.88 -22.03
N THR A 5 -35.57 34.96 -21.07
CA THR A 5 -34.29 34.57 -20.47
C THR A 5 -33.60 33.61 -21.42
N PHE A 6 -32.52 34.05 -22.07
CA PHE A 6 -31.66 33.16 -22.85
C PHE A 6 -30.99 32.15 -21.90
N ALA A 7 -31.36 30.89 -22.01
CA ALA A 7 -30.65 29.80 -21.37
C ALA A 7 -29.27 29.66 -22.04
N ARG A 8 -28.22 30.08 -21.33
CA ARG A 8 -26.84 29.98 -21.80
C ARG A 8 -26.42 28.51 -21.68
N SER A 9 -26.45 27.80 -22.81
CA SER A 9 -25.88 26.45 -22.92
C SER A 9 -24.36 26.55 -22.75
N GLU A 10 -23.83 26.25 -21.57
CA GLU A 10 -22.39 26.07 -21.35
C GLU A 10 -21.94 24.71 -21.89
N THR A 11 -21.93 24.54 -23.22
CA THR A 11 -21.55 23.28 -23.87
C THR A 11 -20.07 23.16 -24.20
N PHE A 12 -19.27 24.22 -24.02
CA PHE A 12 -17.83 24.21 -24.32
C PHE A 12 -17.00 24.44 -23.07
N ARG A 13 -16.28 23.40 -22.63
CA ARG A 13 -15.21 23.53 -21.63
C ARG A 13 -14.05 24.30 -22.26
N SER A 14 -13.51 25.27 -21.52
CA SER A 14 -12.32 25.99 -21.98
C SER A 14 -11.12 25.05 -22.02
N ILE A 15 -10.12 25.34 -22.87
CA ILE A 15 -8.87 24.57 -22.92
C ILE A 15 -8.23 24.50 -21.53
N GLY A 16 -8.26 25.59 -20.77
CA GLY A 16 -7.75 25.62 -19.39
C GLY A 16 -8.49 24.64 -18.46
N GLN A 17 -9.81 24.50 -18.60
CA GLN A 17 -10.60 23.54 -17.82
C GLN A 17 -10.27 22.09 -18.19
N ILE A 18 -10.12 21.80 -19.49
CA ILE A 18 -9.73 20.46 -19.97
C ILE A 18 -8.32 20.10 -19.47
N LEU A 19 -7.37 21.04 -19.57
CA LEU A 19 -6.01 20.83 -19.07
C LEU A 19 -6.01 20.54 -17.57
N ALA A 20 -6.74 21.34 -16.78
CA ALA A 20 -6.77 21.21 -15.33
C ALA A 20 -7.47 19.92 -14.85
N ALA A 21 -8.59 19.54 -15.47
CA ALA A 21 -9.41 18.42 -15.01
C ALA A 21 -8.96 17.07 -15.59
N ASP A 22 -8.53 17.05 -16.85
CA ASP A 22 -8.36 15.79 -17.60
C ASP A 22 -6.88 15.47 -17.87
N VAL A 23 -6.06 16.47 -18.22
CA VAL A 23 -4.67 16.24 -18.68
C VAL A 23 -3.67 16.27 -17.54
N LEU A 24 -3.67 17.33 -16.73
CA LEU A 24 -2.70 17.50 -15.65
C LEU A 24 -2.73 16.34 -14.63
N PRO A 25 -3.90 15.87 -14.15
CA PRO A 25 -3.94 14.74 -13.20
C PRO A 25 -3.30 13.47 -13.77
N VAL A 26 -3.53 13.18 -15.06
CA VAL A 26 -2.93 12.03 -15.74
C VAL A 26 -1.42 12.18 -15.84
N LEU A 27 -0.91 13.35 -16.21
CA LEU A 27 0.53 13.61 -16.27
C LEU A 27 1.20 13.57 -14.88
N TYR A 28 0.53 14.10 -13.85
CA TYR A 28 1.01 14.00 -12.48
C TYR A 28 1.04 12.55 -11.99
N ARG A 29 0.04 11.74 -12.32
CA ARG A 29 0.04 10.30 -11.99
C ARG A 29 1.09 9.52 -12.78
N ALA A 30 1.27 9.81 -14.06
CA ALA A 30 2.28 9.17 -14.90
C ALA A 30 3.70 9.42 -14.39
N GLN A 31 3.95 10.62 -13.84
CA GLN A 31 5.21 10.90 -13.16
C GLN A 31 5.44 9.96 -11.99
N LYS A 32 4.39 9.49 -11.29
CA LYS A 32 4.46 8.60 -10.12
C LYS A 32 4.71 7.12 -10.43
N LEU A 33 4.95 6.76 -11.69
CA LEU A 33 5.20 5.40 -12.14
C LEU A 33 6.70 5.14 -12.41
N PRO A 34 7.15 3.88 -12.42
CA PRO A 34 6.39 2.68 -12.08
C PRO A 34 6.18 2.53 -10.57
N LEU A 35 5.19 1.72 -10.21
CA LEU A 35 4.95 1.31 -8.82
C LEU A 35 5.88 0.18 -8.45
N ARG A 36 6.39 0.19 -7.21
CA ARG A 36 7.25 -0.85 -6.65
C ARG A 36 6.44 -1.75 -5.74
N LEU A 37 6.50 -3.04 -6.02
CA LEU A 37 5.90 -4.07 -5.20
C LEU A 37 6.95 -4.66 -4.25
N SER A 38 6.62 -4.74 -2.97
CA SER A 38 7.48 -5.37 -1.97
C SER A 38 6.67 -6.11 -0.91
N CYS A 39 7.30 -7.07 -0.24
CA CYS A 39 6.69 -7.80 0.86
C CYS A 39 7.57 -7.74 2.11
N LEU A 40 6.98 -7.29 3.22
CA LEU A 40 7.55 -7.43 4.54
C LEU A 40 7.15 -8.80 5.12
N GLY A 41 8.13 -9.54 5.63
CA GLY A 41 7.92 -10.81 6.29
C GLY A 41 9.01 -11.12 7.30
N VAL A 42 8.95 -12.34 7.84
CA VAL A 42 9.93 -12.86 8.78
C VAL A 42 10.76 -13.91 8.06
N ALA A 43 12.07 -13.71 8.05
CA ALA A 43 13.03 -14.64 7.50
C ALA A 43 13.73 -15.42 8.62
N SER A 44 14.01 -16.70 8.38
CA SER A 44 15.01 -17.47 9.12
C SER A 44 15.84 -18.32 8.16
N TYR A 45 17.04 -18.69 8.59
CA TYR A 45 17.92 -19.58 7.83
C TYR A 45 17.59 -21.07 8.03
N GLY A 46 16.76 -21.41 9.04
CA GLY A 46 16.34 -22.77 9.34
C GLY A 46 14.90 -22.85 9.85
N ALA A 47 14.27 -24.01 9.66
CA ALA A 47 12.83 -24.23 9.90
C ALA A 47 12.38 -24.17 11.36
N SER A 48 13.31 -24.19 12.33
CA SER A 48 13.01 -24.22 13.77
C SER A 48 13.70 -23.11 14.57
N ASP A 49 14.35 -22.16 13.91
CA ASP A 49 15.19 -21.15 14.57
C ASP A 49 14.43 -19.83 14.76
N ASP A 50 13.39 -19.88 15.60
CA ASP A 50 12.60 -18.70 15.96
C ASP A 50 13.46 -17.64 16.67
N GLU A 51 14.53 -18.06 17.34
CA GLU A 51 15.47 -17.18 18.03
C GLU A 51 16.28 -16.33 17.04
N ASN A 52 16.71 -16.92 15.91
CA ASN A 52 17.43 -16.21 14.86
C ASN A 52 16.53 -15.66 13.74
N SER A 53 15.21 -15.62 13.93
CA SER A 53 14.30 -15.02 12.94
C SER A 53 14.36 -13.50 12.93
N PHE A 54 14.29 -12.87 11.76
CA PHE A 54 14.39 -11.41 11.60
C PHE A 54 13.44 -10.87 10.55
N ASP A 55 13.06 -9.61 10.69
CA ASP A 55 12.19 -8.95 9.71
C ASP A 55 12.99 -8.66 8.43
N ARG A 56 12.39 -8.95 7.27
CA ARG A 56 12.96 -8.60 5.96
C ARG A 56 11.91 -8.07 5.02
N MET A 57 12.33 -7.08 4.24
CA MET A 57 11.59 -6.58 3.08
C MET A 57 12.18 -7.21 1.82
N ILE A 58 11.33 -7.84 1.01
CA ILE A 58 11.68 -8.46 -0.26
C ILE A 58 11.07 -7.62 -1.39
N ALA A 59 11.90 -7.15 -2.32
CA ALA A 59 11.43 -6.48 -3.53
C ALA A 59 10.89 -7.53 -4.52
N LEU A 60 9.70 -7.29 -5.05
CA LEU A 60 9.00 -8.22 -5.95
C LEU A 60 8.99 -7.77 -7.40
N GLY A 61 9.28 -6.49 -7.65
CA GLY A 61 9.40 -5.91 -8.98
C GLY A 61 8.66 -4.59 -9.09
N GLU A 62 8.45 -4.18 -10.33
CA GLU A 62 7.78 -2.93 -10.67
C GLU A 62 6.53 -3.19 -11.53
N CYS A 63 5.53 -2.33 -11.42
CA CYS A 63 4.25 -2.43 -12.11
C CYS A 63 3.87 -1.06 -12.70
N PRO A 64 3.30 -1.01 -13.92
CA PRO A 64 2.97 0.26 -14.57
C PRO A 64 1.65 0.87 -14.08
N SER A 65 0.83 0.13 -13.32
CA SER A 65 -0.45 0.63 -12.81
C SER A 65 -0.80 0.05 -11.42
N PRO A 66 -1.65 0.73 -10.63
CA PRO A 66 -2.13 0.19 -9.36
C PRO A 66 -2.89 -1.14 -9.48
N GLU A 67 -3.71 -1.30 -10.53
CA GLU A 67 -4.48 -2.51 -10.79
C GLU A 67 -3.56 -3.71 -11.06
N GLU A 68 -2.56 -3.53 -11.93
CA GLU A 68 -1.55 -4.54 -12.21
C GLU A 68 -0.71 -4.86 -10.97
N ALA A 69 -0.41 -3.87 -10.13
CA ALA A 69 0.31 -4.09 -8.88
C ALA A 69 -0.49 -4.97 -7.90
N ILE A 70 -1.80 -4.77 -7.78
CA ILE A 70 -2.69 -5.62 -6.96
C ILE A 70 -2.75 -7.04 -7.52
N GLN A 71 -2.92 -7.19 -8.84
CA GLN A 71 -2.96 -8.49 -9.50
C GLN A 71 -1.62 -9.24 -9.37
N ALA A 72 -0.50 -8.56 -9.60
CA ALA A 72 0.83 -9.12 -9.44
C ALA A 72 1.08 -9.56 -7.99
N ALA A 73 0.66 -8.76 -7.01
CA ALA A 73 0.75 -9.11 -5.60
C ALA A 73 -0.01 -10.40 -5.26
N ALA A 74 -1.27 -10.50 -5.69
CA ALA A 74 -2.10 -11.68 -5.47
C ALA A 74 -1.50 -12.91 -6.16
N LEU A 75 -1.04 -12.76 -7.41
CA LEU A 75 -0.39 -13.83 -8.16
C LEU A 75 0.86 -14.34 -7.44
N ARG A 76 1.73 -13.43 -6.98
CA ARG A 76 2.96 -13.82 -6.27
C ARG A 76 2.67 -14.57 -4.98
N LEU A 77 1.69 -14.08 -4.21
CA LEU A 77 1.28 -14.77 -2.99
C LEU A 77 0.70 -16.16 -3.28
N SER A 78 -0.15 -16.29 -4.30
CA SER A 78 -0.77 -17.57 -4.67
C SER A 78 0.24 -18.61 -5.17
N ARG A 79 1.30 -18.17 -5.83
CA ARG A 79 2.38 -19.02 -6.34
C ARG A 79 3.43 -19.36 -5.27
N GLY A 80 3.46 -18.63 -4.16
CA GLY A 80 4.49 -18.79 -3.13
C GLY A 80 5.88 -18.30 -3.57
N ASP A 81 5.98 -17.42 -4.56
CA ASP A 81 7.23 -16.96 -5.16
C ASP A 81 7.69 -15.57 -4.64
N ILE A 82 7.32 -15.24 -3.39
CA ILE A 82 7.65 -13.96 -2.76
C ILE A 82 9.13 -13.86 -2.39
N CYS A 83 9.77 -14.97 -1.98
CA CYS A 83 11.19 -14.99 -1.60
C CYS A 83 11.89 -16.13 -2.34
N THR A 84 11.88 -16.08 -3.67
CA THR A 84 12.55 -17.07 -4.53
C THR A 84 13.78 -16.45 -5.18
N GLY A 85 14.94 -17.08 -5.03
CA GLY A 85 16.20 -16.60 -5.62
C GLY A 85 17.45 -17.18 -4.94
N PRO A 86 18.64 -16.95 -5.50
CA PRO A 86 19.90 -17.42 -4.94
C PRO A 86 20.19 -16.84 -3.54
N ASP A 87 19.76 -15.61 -3.27
CA ASP A 87 19.88 -14.93 -1.98
C ASP A 87 18.57 -15.01 -1.14
N SER A 88 17.75 -16.03 -1.40
CA SER A 88 16.47 -16.20 -0.70
C SER A 88 16.64 -16.69 0.73
N PHE A 89 15.58 -16.49 1.53
CA PHE A 89 15.47 -17.07 2.85
C PHE A 89 14.61 -18.34 2.76
N PRO A 90 15.17 -19.53 3.06
CA PRO A 90 14.45 -20.81 2.94
C PRO A 90 13.15 -20.85 3.75
N CYS A 91 13.09 -20.08 4.84
CA CYS A 91 11.95 -19.95 5.71
C CYS A 91 11.54 -18.48 5.77
N PHE A 92 10.90 -17.99 4.72
CA PHE A 92 10.28 -16.67 4.69
C PHE A 92 8.77 -16.78 4.91
N GLN A 93 8.27 -16.11 5.95
CA GLN A 93 6.85 -15.96 6.22
C GLN A 93 6.38 -14.56 5.80
N PRO A 94 5.63 -14.42 4.68
CA PRO A 94 5.04 -13.16 4.25
C PRO A 94 4.06 -12.61 5.30
N ARG A 95 4.08 -11.29 5.56
CA ARG A 95 3.20 -10.66 6.56
C ARG A 95 2.46 -9.43 6.05
N ILE A 96 3.12 -8.55 5.31
CA ILE A 96 2.51 -7.35 4.76
C ILE A 96 2.99 -7.17 3.32
N MET A 97 2.04 -6.95 2.41
CA MET A 97 2.32 -6.54 1.04
C MET A 97 2.29 -5.02 0.95
N LEU A 98 3.24 -4.41 0.25
CA LEU A 98 3.33 -2.97 0.05
C LEU A 98 3.46 -2.64 -1.43
N ILE A 99 2.70 -1.64 -1.87
CA ILE A 99 2.79 -0.99 -3.16
C ILE A 99 3.21 0.46 -2.90
N GLN A 100 4.34 0.86 -3.47
CA GLN A 100 4.88 2.21 -3.37
C GLN A 100 5.03 2.84 -4.75
N ASP A 101 5.01 4.16 -4.84
CA ASP A 101 5.38 4.85 -6.08
C ASP A 101 6.90 4.99 -6.24
N HIS A 102 7.37 5.61 -7.33
CA HIS A 102 8.81 5.80 -7.55
C HIS A 102 9.48 6.66 -6.46
N ASP A 103 8.71 7.52 -5.77
CA ASP A 103 9.14 8.38 -4.67
C ASP A 103 9.08 7.65 -3.31
N HIS A 104 8.82 6.33 -3.31
CA HIS A 104 8.61 5.50 -2.13
C HIS A 104 7.40 5.89 -1.27
N ARG A 105 6.45 6.66 -1.83
CA ARG A 105 5.21 7.00 -1.13
C ARG A 105 4.29 5.80 -1.16
N LEU A 106 3.62 5.55 -0.03
CA LEU A 106 2.73 4.41 0.09
C LEU A 106 1.49 4.62 -0.78
N VAL A 107 1.28 3.73 -1.75
CA VAL A 107 0.07 3.65 -2.57
C VAL A 107 -0.97 2.79 -1.87
N LEU A 108 -0.59 1.56 -1.51
CA LEU A 108 -1.49 0.61 -0.85
C LEU A 108 -0.67 -0.40 -0.06
N ALA A 109 -1.20 -0.87 1.07
CA ALA A 109 -0.63 -1.99 1.80
C ALA A 109 -1.72 -2.90 2.36
N GLY A 110 -1.37 -4.18 2.53
CA GLY A 110 -2.30 -5.21 2.97
C GLY A 110 -1.62 -6.24 3.85
N GLU A 111 -2.34 -6.72 4.86
CA GLU A 111 -1.88 -7.81 5.70
C GLU A 111 -2.06 -9.15 4.97
N ILE A 112 -1.08 -10.04 5.06
CA ILE A 112 -1.18 -11.38 4.51
C ILE A 112 -1.68 -12.31 5.62
N ARG A 113 -2.85 -12.91 5.42
CA ARG A 113 -3.46 -13.84 6.37
C ARG A 113 -4.10 -14.99 5.60
N ALA A 114 -3.88 -16.23 6.05
CA ALA A 114 -4.47 -17.42 5.42
C ALA A 114 -4.30 -17.47 3.88
N GLY A 115 -3.13 -17.04 3.37
CA GLY A 115 -2.83 -17.07 1.92
C GLY A 115 -3.52 -15.98 1.09
N ILE A 116 -4.19 -15.01 1.70
CA ILE A 116 -4.82 -13.87 1.01
C ILE A 116 -4.26 -12.53 1.51
N ILE A 117 -4.32 -11.51 0.65
CA ILE A 117 -3.95 -10.13 0.99
C ILE A 117 -5.21 -9.39 1.42
N LEU A 118 -5.26 -9.02 2.70
CA LEU A 118 -6.26 -8.15 3.28
C LEU A 118 -5.80 -6.69 3.15
N TRP A 119 -6.12 -6.09 2.00
CA TRP A 119 -5.81 -4.69 1.72
C TRP A 119 -6.48 -3.75 2.73
N GLN A 120 -5.72 -2.79 3.22
CA GLN A 120 -6.15 -1.91 4.28
C GLN A 120 -6.82 -0.65 3.71
N GLN A 121 -7.99 -0.30 4.26
CA GLN A 121 -8.67 0.93 3.91
C GLN A 121 -7.82 2.15 4.32
N PRO A 122 -7.49 3.06 3.37
CA PRO A 122 -6.76 4.29 3.66
C PRO A 122 -7.45 5.11 4.76
N VAL A 123 -6.66 5.86 5.52
CA VAL A 123 -7.20 6.85 6.44
C VAL A 123 -8.06 7.88 5.71
N SER A 124 -9.20 8.22 6.29
CA SER A 124 -10.15 9.19 5.72
C SER A 124 -9.91 10.63 6.17
N SER A 125 -9.09 10.82 7.22
CA SER A 125 -8.86 12.15 7.81
C SER A 125 -7.46 12.30 8.43
N TYR A 126 -7.00 13.55 8.55
CA TYR A 126 -5.77 13.88 9.27
C TYR A 126 -5.82 13.48 10.75
N ALA A 127 -6.97 13.64 11.40
CA ALA A 127 -7.16 13.23 12.79
C ALA A 127 -6.97 11.71 12.98
N GLU A 128 -7.49 10.91 12.04
CA GLU A 128 -7.26 9.47 12.03
C GLU A 128 -5.79 9.13 11.78
N ALA A 129 -5.16 9.76 10.79
CA ALA A 129 -3.74 9.57 10.51
C ALA A 129 -2.87 9.85 11.75
N ARG A 130 -3.15 10.95 12.45
CA ARG A 130 -2.44 11.31 13.69
C ARG A 130 -2.61 10.24 14.78
N ARG A 131 -3.83 9.71 14.98
CA ARG A 131 -4.07 8.62 15.95
C ARG A 131 -3.26 7.38 15.59
N ILE A 132 -3.22 7.00 14.32
CA ILE A 132 -2.44 5.85 13.84
C ILE A 132 -0.95 6.05 14.11
N VAL A 133 -0.40 7.23 13.77
CA VAL A 133 1.02 7.54 14.02
C VAL A 133 1.34 7.47 15.50
N THR A 134 0.49 8.04 16.36
CA THR A 134 0.67 7.98 17.82
C THR A 134 0.68 6.53 18.33
N GLU A 135 -0.29 5.72 17.91
CA GLU A 135 -0.39 4.33 18.36
C GLU A 135 0.75 3.45 17.82
N ALA A 136 1.10 3.59 16.53
CA ALA A 136 2.23 2.87 15.94
C ALA A 136 3.55 3.26 16.62
N SER A 137 3.75 4.53 16.95
CA SER A 137 4.92 5.01 17.70
C SER A 137 4.96 4.44 19.11
N ARG A 138 3.81 4.35 19.80
CA ARG A 138 3.70 3.71 21.11
C ARG A 138 4.07 2.22 21.05
N LEU A 139 3.58 1.50 20.04
CA LEU A 139 3.91 0.09 19.81
C LEU A 139 5.41 -0.11 19.55
N ARG A 140 6.05 0.75 18.74
CA ARG A 140 7.50 0.72 18.56
C ARG A 140 8.27 1.00 19.84
N GLY A 141 7.82 1.97 20.64
CA GLY A 141 8.41 2.27 21.94
C GLY A 141 8.35 1.08 22.90
N MET A 142 7.25 0.32 22.89
CA MET A 142 7.16 -0.94 23.65
C MET A 142 8.08 -2.02 23.06
N ALA A 143 8.13 -2.15 21.73
CA ALA A 143 8.99 -3.11 21.06
C ALA A 143 10.48 -2.88 21.40
N PHE A 144 10.89 -1.63 21.49
CA PHE A 144 12.25 -1.24 21.85
C PHE A 144 12.63 -1.65 23.28
N ARG A 145 11.65 -1.69 24.20
CA ARG A 145 11.87 -2.08 25.60
C ARG A 145 11.65 -3.57 25.86
N ALA A 146 11.12 -4.32 24.89
CA ALA A 146 10.82 -5.73 25.06
C ALA A 146 12.12 -6.54 25.15
N VAL A 147 12.17 -7.47 26.11
CA VAL A 147 13.34 -8.34 26.34
C VAL A 147 13.34 -9.52 25.36
N ALA A 148 12.16 -10.06 25.05
CA ALA A 148 12.01 -11.17 24.11
C ALA A 148 11.92 -10.66 22.65
N SER A 149 12.71 -11.26 21.76
CA SER A 149 12.74 -10.91 20.34
C SER A 149 11.38 -11.13 19.65
N THR A 150 10.67 -12.19 20.04
CA THR A 150 9.34 -12.56 19.56
C THR A 150 8.29 -11.53 19.92
N GLU A 151 8.28 -11.04 21.17
CA GLU A 151 7.41 -9.97 21.62
C GLU A 151 7.71 -8.65 20.90
N ALA A 152 8.99 -8.26 20.83
CA ALA A 152 9.42 -7.07 20.10
C ALA A 152 8.96 -7.10 18.63
N ARG A 153 9.03 -8.28 18.00
CA ARG A 153 8.58 -8.50 16.61
C ARG A 153 7.08 -8.42 16.46
N ALA A 154 6.31 -9.02 17.38
CA ALA A 154 4.85 -8.92 17.37
C ALA A 154 4.39 -7.46 17.51
N LEU A 155 5.05 -6.67 18.35
CA LEU A 155 4.77 -5.24 18.53
C LEU A 155 5.13 -4.42 17.28
N ARG A 156 6.29 -4.68 16.65
CA ARG A 156 6.67 -4.05 15.37
C ARG A 156 5.69 -4.37 14.25
N TYR A 157 5.26 -5.62 14.15
CA TYR A 157 4.25 -6.02 13.17
C TYR A 157 2.92 -5.29 13.39
N ARG A 158 2.44 -5.19 14.63
CA ARG A 158 1.22 -4.43 14.94
C ARG A 158 1.35 -2.96 14.55
N ALA A 159 2.53 -2.36 14.75
CA ALA A 159 2.78 -0.99 14.30
C ALA A 159 2.71 -0.90 12.76
N ALA A 160 3.39 -1.79 12.05
CA ALA A 160 3.37 -1.82 10.59
C ALA A 160 1.97 -2.08 10.01
N ALA A 161 1.16 -2.92 10.64
CA ALA A 161 -0.23 -3.18 10.24
C ALA A 161 -1.10 -1.92 10.38
N LEU A 162 -0.91 -1.11 11.42
CA LEU A 162 -1.59 0.18 11.54
C LEU A 162 -1.14 1.16 10.45
N GLU A 163 0.15 1.18 10.16
CA GLU A 163 0.74 2.10 9.19
C GLU A 163 0.45 1.75 7.74
N ALA A 164 0.08 0.49 7.46
CA ALA A 164 -0.43 0.09 6.15
C ALA A 164 -1.65 0.92 5.70
N ARG A 165 -2.34 1.59 6.64
CA ARG A 165 -3.46 2.51 6.37
C ARG A 165 -3.01 3.93 6.03
N LEU A 166 -1.75 4.29 6.30
CA LEU A 166 -1.20 5.64 6.08
C LEU A 166 -0.79 5.85 4.62
N VAL A 167 -1.70 5.55 3.69
CA VAL A 167 -1.53 5.85 2.27
C VAL A 167 -1.26 7.35 2.09
N ASP A 168 -0.31 7.66 1.22
CA ASP A 168 0.09 9.03 0.92
C ASP A 168 -1.11 9.83 0.41
N PRO A 169 -1.30 11.10 0.82
CA PRO A 169 -2.44 11.91 0.39
C PRO A 169 -2.70 11.89 -1.11
N PHE A 170 -1.65 11.84 -1.94
CA PHE A 170 -1.77 11.77 -3.40
C PHE A 170 -2.52 10.52 -3.88
N TRP A 171 -2.34 9.39 -3.20
CA TRP A 171 -2.87 8.09 -3.61
C TRP A 171 -4.20 7.73 -2.96
N ARG A 172 -4.61 8.40 -1.87
CA ARG A 172 -5.76 7.98 -1.04
C ARG A 172 -7.05 7.75 -1.81
N GLU A 173 -7.41 8.67 -2.70
CA GLU A 173 -8.64 8.55 -3.50
C GLU A 173 -8.55 7.35 -4.44
N THR A 174 -7.47 7.26 -5.22
CA THR A 174 -7.18 6.12 -6.11
C THR A 174 -7.23 4.79 -5.35
N SER A 175 -6.59 4.73 -4.18
CA SER A 175 -6.55 3.52 -3.36
C SER A 175 -7.92 3.18 -2.78
N ALA A 176 -8.69 4.16 -2.33
CA ALA A 176 -10.06 3.92 -1.87
C ALA A 176 -10.96 3.39 -3.00
N ASP A 177 -10.79 3.90 -4.22
CA ASP A 177 -11.54 3.44 -5.40
C ASP A 177 -11.15 2.02 -5.82
N LEU A 178 -9.86 1.69 -5.81
CA LEU A 178 -9.37 0.33 -6.07
C LEU A 178 -9.98 -0.70 -5.12
N LEU A 179 -10.18 -0.33 -3.85
CA LEU A 179 -10.77 -1.20 -2.84
C LEU A 179 -12.30 -1.29 -2.93
N ARG A 180 -12.95 -0.41 -3.70
CA ARG A 180 -14.40 -0.46 -3.96
C ARG A 180 -14.73 -1.33 -5.18
N LEU A 181 -13.79 -1.46 -6.11
CA LEU A 181 -13.99 -2.30 -7.29
C LEU A 181 -14.09 -3.77 -6.87
N PRO A 182 -15.09 -4.52 -7.38
CA PRO A 182 -15.08 -5.96 -7.25
C PRO A 182 -13.78 -6.45 -7.89
N GLN A 183 -12.93 -7.12 -7.11
CA GLN A 183 -11.80 -7.85 -7.70
C GLN A 183 -12.41 -8.89 -8.62
N ALA A 184 -12.29 -8.68 -9.93
CA ALA A 184 -12.77 -9.66 -10.91
C ALA A 184 -12.08 -11.00 -10.60
N ALA A 185 -12.91 -11.97 -10.20
CA ALA A 185 -12.51 -13.30 -9.76
C ALA A 185 -11.90 -14.12 -10.89
#